data_AF-A0A958SPM5-F1
#
_entry.id   AF-A0A958SPM5-F1
#
_cell.length_a   1.000
_cell.length_b   1.000
_cell.length_c   1.000
_cell.angle_alpha   90.00
_cell.angle_beta   90.00
_cell.angle_gamma   90.00
#
_symmetry.space_group_name_H-M   'P 1'
#
loop_
_entity.id
_entity.type
_entity.pdbx_description
1 polymer ?
#
loop_
_entity_poly.entity_id
_entity_poly.type
_entity_poly.pdbx_seq_one_letter_code
_entity_poly.pdbx_strand_id
1 'polypeptide(L)'
;EGISDLRDESDRDGLRVVIELKRNENAAVLLNQLYKHTQMQTTFGVIMLALVGNRPEVLTLKQILAAFLEHRKEVVIRRTAYDLRKAEERAHILEGLRRALEFLDEVIALIRGASSPETARQGLMSQFTLSEVQATAILEMRLQRLTQLEQDKLTQEYNELVSRIAHLRTILASDAMVRQIVKQELVEIKEQY
;
A
#
# COMPACT_ATOMS: atom_id res chain seq x y z
N GLU A 1 54.77 -19.59 -11.02
CA GLU A 1 55.65 -19.57 -12.20
C GLU A 1 54.78 -19.71 -13.46
N GLY A 2 55.23 -19.25 -14.63
CA GLY A 2 54.46 -19.29 -15.89
C GLY A 2 53.65 -18.03 -16.25
N ILE A 3 53.36 -17.15 -15.28
CA ILE A 3 52.79 -15.81 -15.54
C ILE A 3 53.92 -14.85 -15.94
N SER A 4 53.74 -14.11 -17.03
CA SER A 4 54.67 -13.07 -17.50
C SER A 4 54.28 -11.68 -17.02
N ASP A 5 52.97 -11.36 -17.01
CA ASP A 5 52.45 -10.06 -16.60
C ASP A 5 51.03 -10.17 -16.02
N LEU A 6 50.63 -9.20 -15.21
CA LEU A 6 49.29 -9.05 -14.64
C LEU A 6 48.89 -7.57 -14.74
N ARG A 7 47.86 -7.28 -15.52
CA ARG A 7 47.36 -5.91 -15.74
C ARG A 7 45.89 -5.81 -15.40
N ASP A 8 45.54 -4.75 -14.69
CA ASP A 8 44.17 -4.29 -14.56
C ASP A 8 43.90 -3.28 -15.69
N GLU A 9 43.07 -3.67 -16.64
CA GLU A 9 42.63 -2.87 -17.79
C GLU A 9 41.16 -2.47 -17.62
N SER A 10 40.67 -2.44 -16.37
CA SER A 10 39.31 -1.99 -16.04
C SER A 10 39.14 -0.50 -16.30
N ASP A 11 37.97 -0.13 -16.83
CA ASP A 11 37.60 1.25 -17.12
C ASP A 11 36.20 1.57 -16.58
N ARG A 12 35.63 2.69 -17.01
CA ARG A 12 34.30 3.13 -16.57
C ARG A 12 33.18 2.20 -17.04
N ASP A 13 33.40 1.49 -18.14
CA ASP A 13 32.37 0.70 -18.82
C ASP A 13 32.51 -0.80 -18.50
N GLY A 14 33.61 -1.24 -17.89
CA GLY A 14 33.75 -2.62 -17.45
C GLY A 14 34.98 -2.97 -16.62
N LEU A 15 34.91 -4.14 -15.98
CA LEU A 15 36.02 -4.77 -15.26
C LEU A 15 36.79 -5.69 -16.21
N ARG A 16 38.11 -5.50 -16.34
CA ARG A 16 38.97 -6.37 -17.16
C ARG A 16 40.33 -6.56 -16.51
N VAL A 17 40.62 -7.79 -16.11
CA VAL A 17 41.94 -8.19 -15.61
C VAL A 17 42.60 -9.13 -16.62
N VAL A 18 43.82 -8.78 -17.05
CA VAL A 18 44.60 -9.52 -18.04
C VAL A 18 45.78 -10.20 -17.34
N ILE A 19 45.87 -11.52 -17.50
CA ILE A 19 47.00 -12.32 -17.02
C ILE A 19 47.73 -12.85 -18.25
N GLU A 20 48.93 -12.35 -18.50
CA GLU A 20 49.77 -12.82 -19.60
C GLU A 20 50.65 -13.98 -19.16
N LEU A 21 50.88 -14.92 -20.07
CA LEU A 21 51.66 -16.13 -19.81
C LEU A 21 52.97 -16.11 -20.58
N LYS A 22 53.99 -16.77 -20.01
CA LYS A 22 55.26 -17.01 -20.71
C LYS A 22 55.05 -17.95 -21.89
N ARG A 23 55.94 -17.88 -22.90
CA ARG A 23 55.90 -18.77 -24.07
C ARG A 23 56.04 -20.23 -23.62
N ASN A 24 55.27 -21.12 -24.24
CA ASN A 24 55.19 -22.58 -23.97
C ASN A 24 54.46 -22.97 -22.66
N GLU A 25 53.76 -22.04 -22.01
CA GLU A 25 52.90 -22.36 -20.86
C GLU A 25 51.50 -22.79 -21.30
N ASN A 26 50.91 -23.73 -20.54
CA ASN A 26 49.54 -24.18 -20.79
C ASN A 26 48.54 -23.32 -19.98
N ALA A 27 47.80 -22.47 -20.67
CA ALA A 27 46.84 -21.55 -20.05
C ALA A 27 45.76 -22.25 -19.21
N ALA A 28 45.27 -23.43 -19.63
CA ALA A 28 44.23 -24.14 -18.90
C ALA A 28 44.75 -24.71 -17.57
N VAL A 29 45.99 -25.20 -17.54
CA VAL A 29 46.62 -25.69 -16.31
C VAL A 29 46.83 -24.54 -15.33
N LEU A 30 47.32 -23.41 -15.81
CA LEU A 30 47.59 -22.25 -14.97
C LEU A 30 46.29 -21.60 -14.47
N LEU A 31 45.24 -21.55 -15.28
CA LEU A 31 43.90 -21.11 -14.85
C LEU A 31 43.34 -21.99 -13.73
N ASN A 32 43.47 -23.31 -13.83
CA ASN A 32 43.04 -24.22 -12.76
C ASN A 32 43.84 -24.03 -11.47
N GLN A 33 45.15 -23.75 -11.58
CA GLN A 33 45.97 -23.40 -10.42
C GLN A 33 45.51 -22.07 -9.81
N LEU A 34 45.18 -21.07 -10.63
CA LEU A 34 44.65 -19.80 -10.15
C LEU A 34 43.30 -19.98 -9.44
N TYR A 35 42.38 -20.78 -9.99
CA TYR A 35 41.12 -21.11 -9.29
C TYR A 35 41.34 -21.82 -7.96
N LYS A 36 42.35 -22.70 -7.86
CA LYS A 36 42.62 -23.48 -6.64
C LYS A 36 43.34 -22.67 -5.56
N HIS A 37 44.21 -21.74 -5.95
CA HIS A 37 45.12 -21.05 -5.04
C HIS A 37 44.79 -19.57 -4.84
N THR A 38 43.78 -19.03 -5.51
CA THR A 38 43.34 -17.63 -5.38
C THR A 38 41.82 -17.54 -5.24
N GLN A 39 41.31 -16.33 -5.00
CA GLN A 39 39.86 -16.06 -4.91
C GLN A 39 39.17 -15.93 -6.28
N MET A 40 39.85 -16.25 -7.39
CA MET A 40 39.23 -16.27 -8.72
C MET A 40 38.09 -17.29 -8.84
N GLN A 41 38.08 -18.31 -7.97
CA GLN A 41 36.93 -19.18 -7.76
C GLN A 41 36.71 -19.32 -6.25
N THR A 42 35.48 -19.11 -5.80
CA THR A 42 35.10 -19.29 -4.39
C THR A 42 33.82 -20.10 -4.31
N THR A 43 33.59 -20.73 -3.16
CA THR A 43 32.32 -21.39 -2.85
C THR A 43 31.50 -20.45 -1.98
N PHE A 44 30.22 -20.30 -2.31
CA PHE A 44 29.27 -19.55 -1.49
C PHE A 44 28.29 -20.51 -0.81
N GLY A 45 28.32 -20.55 0.52
CA GLY A 45 27.36 -21.31 1.32
C GLY A 45 26.05 -20.54 1.47
N VAL A 46 24.92 -21.15 1.07
CA VAL A 46 23.59 -20.55 1.22
C VAL A 46 22.97 -21.04 2.52
N ILE A 47 22.71 -20.12 3.45
CA ILE A 47 21.89 -20.38 4.64
C ILE A 47 20.77 -19.35 4.66
N MET A 48 19.55 -19.81 4.41
CA MET A 48 18.34 -19.00 4.42
C MET A 48 17.82 -18.83 5.86
N LEU A 49 18.58 -18.12 6.70
CA LEU A 49 18.21 -17.83 8.10
C LEU A 49 17.47 -16.49 8.18
N ALA A 50 16.28 -16.48 8.79
CA ALA A 50 15.49 -15.27 9.00
C ALA A 50 14.72 -15.30 10.33
N LEU A 51 14.17 -14.16 10.74
CA LEU A 51 13.24 -14.10 11.88
C LEU A 51 11.81 -14.34 11.40
N VAL A 52 11.15 -15.36 11.94
CA VAL A 52 9.72 -15.61 11.76
C VAL A 52 9.07 -15.50 13.14
N GLY A 53 8.16 -14.52 13.30
CA GLY A 53 7.50 -14.28 14.59
C GLY A 53 8.48 -14.00 15.74
N ASN A 54 9.53 -13.21 15.49
CA ASN A 54 10.61 -12.90 16.43
C ASN A 54 11.45 -14.12 16.88
N ARG A 55 11.46 -15.21 16.10
CA ARG A 55 12.30 -16.38 16.34
C ARG A 55 13.20 -16.67 15.13
N PRO A 56 14.50 -16.98 15.34
CA PRO A 56 15.39 -17.32 14.25
C PRO A 56 15.06 -18.71 13.70
N GLU A 57 14.81 -18.80 12.40
CA GLU A 57 14.47 -20.02 11.69
C GLU A 57 15.29 -20.15 10.41
N VAL A 58 15.81 -21.36 10.14
CA VAL A 58 16.38 -21.72 8.84
C VAL A 58 15.25 -22.19 7.95
N LEU A 59 15.05 -21.49 6.83
CA LEU A 59 13.93 -21.66 5.93
C LEU A 59 14.38 -22.24 4.59
N THR A 60 13.46 -22.91 3.92
CA THR A 60 13.57 -23.23 2.49
C THR A 60 13.07 -22.06 1.65
N LEU A 61 13.40 -22.06 0.35
CA LEU A 61 12.90 -21.06 -0.58
C LEU A 61 11.36 -20.99 -0.57
N LYS A 62 10.68 -22.15 -0.52
CA LYS A 62 9.22 -22.21 -0.45
C LYS A 62 8.68 -21.54 0.82
N GLN A 63 9.34 -21.74 1.96
CA GLN A 63 8.92 -21.12 3.23
C GLN A 63 9.11 -19.60 3.22
N ILE A 64 10.22 -19.11 2.67
CA ILE A 64 10.44 -17.66 2.51
C ILE A 64 9.35 -17.04 1.62
N LEU A 65 9.08 -17.64 0.47
CA LEU A 65 8.05 -17.15 -0.45
C LEU A 65 6.66 -17.20 0.18
N ALA A 66 6.34 -18.24 0.94
CA ALA A 66 5.07 -18.34 1.67
C ALA A 66 4.95 -17.25 2.74
N ALA A 67 6.01 -17.02 3.54
CA ALA A 67 6.03 -15.96 4.55
C ALA A 67 5.87 -14.57 3.93
N PHE A 68 6.54 -14.32 2.79
CA PHE A 68 6.39 -13.08 2.03
C PHE A 68 4.95 -12.88 1.56
N LEU A 69 4.34 -13.90 0.94
CA LEU A 69 2.96 -13.80 0.45
C LEU A 69 1.95 -13.61 1.59
N GLU A 70 2.16 -14.26 2.73
CA GLU A 70 1.28 -14.06 3.90
C GLU A 70 1.39 -12.64 4.45
N HIS A 71 2.60 -12.10 4.54
CA HIS A 71 2.80 -10.71 4.91
C HIS A 71 2.14 -9.75 3.91
N ARG A 72 2.24 -10.00 2.60
CA ARG A 72 1.57 -9.19 1.57
C ARG A 72 0.05 -9.23 1.72
N LYS A 73 -0.54 -10.41 1.98
CA LYS A 73 -1.98 -10.54 2.26
C LYS A 73 -2.39 -9.69 3.46
N GLU A 74 -1.64 -9.78 4.55
CA GLU A 74 -1.89 -8.99 5.76
C GLU A 74 -1.84 -7.49 5.48
N VAL A 75 -0.83 -7.02 4.74
CA VAL A 75 -0.70 -5.61 4.36
C VAL A 75 -1.90 -5.15 3.53
N VAL A 76 -2.32 -5.94 2.53
CA VAL A 76 -3.48 -5.61 1.70
C VAL A 76 -4.75 -5.56 2.55
N ILE A 77 -4.99 -6.54 3.42
CA ILE A 77 -6.16 -6.56 4.33
C ILE A 77 -6.17 -5.32 5.23
N ARG A 78 -5.04 -5.00 5.87
CA ARG A 78 -4.93 -3.83 6.75
C ARG A 78 -5.19 -2.52 6.00
N ARG A 79 -4.64 -2.39 4.79
CA ARG A 79 -4.88 -1.21 3.93
C ARG A 79 -6.34 -1.11 3.51
N THR A 80 -6.93 -2.20 3.03
CA THR A 80 -8.34 -2.23 2.61
C THR A 80 -9.28 -1.93 3.78
N ALA A 81 -9.00 -2.44 4.98
CA ALA A 81 -9.78 -2.14 6.19
C ALA A 81 -9.65 -0.67 6.61
N TYR A 82 -8.45 -0.09 6.48
CA TYR A 82 -8.24 1.33 6.71
C TYR A 82 -9.04 2.19 5.72
N ASP A 83 -8.99 1.87 4.44
CA ASP A 83 -9.72 2.57 3.39
C ASP A 83 -11.24 2.43 3.56
N LEU A 84 -11.71 1.25 3.95
CA LEU A 84 -13.12 1.00 4.23
C LEU A 84 -13.61 1.88 5.37
N ARG A 85 -12.90 1.89 6.50
CA ARG A 85 -13.24 2.74 7.65
C ARG A 85 -13.30 4.21 7.26
N LYS A 86 -12.32 4.70 6.48
CA LYS A 86 -12.29 6.10 6.01
C LYS A 86 -13.45 6.42 5.08
N ALA A 87 -13.81 5.49 4.20
CA ALA A 87 -14.95 5.64 3.32
C ALA A 87 -16.27 5.65 4.11
N GLU A 88 -16.44 4.77 5.09
CA GLU A 88 -17.62 4.71 5.97
C GLU A 88 -17.78 5.99 6.82
N GLU A 89 -16.70 6.49 7.43
CA GLU A 89 -16.67 7.77 8.14
C GLU A 89 -17.15 8.93 7.25
N ARG A 90 -16.67 8.97 6.01
CA ARG A 90 -17.07 9.99 5.04
C ARG A 90 -18.51 9.82 4.57
N ALA A 91 -18.96 8.60 4.31
CA ALA A 91 -20.32 8.30 3.88
C ALA A 91 -21.33 8.70 4.94
N HIS A 92 -21.01 8.44 6.21
CA HIS A 92 -21.82 8.84 7.36
C HIS A 92 -22.03 10.36 7.40
N ILE A 93 -20.99 11.14 7.16
CA ILE A 93 -21.11 12.62 7.10
C ILE A 93 -21.98 13.05 5.92
N LEU A 94 -21.73 12.50 4.73
CA LEU A 94 -22.48 12.83 3.52
C LEU A 94 -23.97 12.47 3.66
N GLU A 95 -24.30 11.34 4.29
CA GLU A 95 -25.68 10.95 4.59
C GLU A 95 -26.39 11.99 5.46
N GLY A 96 -25.72 12.47 6.52
CA GLY A 96 -26.25 13.54 7.37
C GLY A 96 -26.50 14.84 6.61
N LEU A 97 -25.55 15.23 5.75
CA LEU A 97 -25.70 16.42 4.90
C LEU A 97 -26.85 16.27 3.89
N ARG A 98 -27.00 15.10 3.25
CA ARG A 98 -28.12 14.83 2.34
C ARG A 98 -29.46 14.95 3.05
N ARG A 99 -29.59 14.30 4.21
CA ARG A 99 -30.81 14.36 5.02
C ARG A 99 -31.12 15.80 5.47
N ALA A 100 -30.10 16.57 5.83
CA ALA A 100 -30.28 17.97 6.19
C ALA A 100 -30.76 18.84 5.02
N LEU A 101 -30.33 18.53 3.79
CA LEU A 101 -30.79 19.22 2.58
C LEU A 101 -32.24 18.86 2.20
N GLU A 102 -32.69 17.63 2.48
CA GLU A 102 -34.09 17.22 2.29
C GLU A 102 -35.06 17.99 3.20
N PHE A 103 -34.60 18.37 4.40
CA PHE A 103 -35.37 19.12 5.42
C PHE A 103 -34.77 20.51 5.69
N LEU A 104 -34.34 21.19 4.63
CA LEU A 104 -33.51 22.39 4.73
C LEU A 104 -34.18 23.52 5.53
N ASP A 105 -35.47 23.76 5.30
CA ASP A 105 -36.19 24.84 5.96
C ASP A 105 -36.33 24.58 7.47
N GLU A 106 -36.64 23.35 7.89
CA GLU A 106 -36.71 22.98 9.31
C GLU A 106 -35.34 23.06 9.98
N VAL A 107 -34.28 22.60 9.30
CA VAL A 107 -32.89 22.68 9.78
C VAL A 107 -32.46 24.13 9.97
N ILE A 108 -32.74 25.03 9.01
CA ILE A 108 -32.42 26.45 9.12
C ILE A 108 -33.22 27.10 10.25
N ALA A 109 -34.52 26.79 10.38
CA ALA A 109 -35.36 27.32 11.44
C ALA A 109 -34.84 26.92 12.83
N LEU A 110 -34.46 25.65 12.99
CA LEU A 110 -33.86 25.13 14.22
C LEU A 110 -32.55 25.87 14.56
N ILE A 111 -31.64 26.00 13.60
CA ILE A 111 -30.34 26.64 13.81
C ILE A 111 -30.52 28.13 14.14
N ARG A 112 -31.41 28.84 13.43
CA ARG A 112 -31.70 30.25 13.68
C ARG A 112 -32.37 30.50 15.03
N GLY A 113 -33.19 29.55 15.50
CA GLY A 113 -33.86 29.62 16.80
C GLY A 113 -32.98 29.22 17.99
N ALA A 114 -31.82 28.60 17.74
CA ALA A 114 -30.91 28.17 18.79
C ALA A 114 -30.11 29.33 19.39
N SER A 115 -29.95 29.31 20.72
CA SER A 115 -29.18 30.31 21.47
C SER A 115 -27.65 30.17 21.33
N SER A 116 -27.17 29.01 20.89
CA SER A 116 -25.74 28.71 20.74
C SER A 116 -25.51 27.58 19.73
N PRO A 117 -24.28 27.41 19.20
CA PRO A 117 -23.94 26.26 18.36
C PRO A 117 -24.16 24.91 19.06
N GLU A 118 -23.96 24.86 20.37
CA GLU A 118 -24.16 23.66 21.19
C GLU A 118 -25.64 23.25 21.23
N THR A 119 -26.54 24.21 21.48
CA THR A 119 -27.98 23.97 21.51
C THR A 119 -28.53 23.63 20.13
N ALA A 120 -27.98 24.22 19.06
CA ALA A 120 -28.30 23.84 17.69
C ALA A 120 -27.86 22.39 17.40
N ARG A 121 -26.65 21.99 17.80
CA ARG A 121 -26.13 20.62 17.61
C ARG A 121 -27.02 19.59 18.29
N GLN A 122 -27.39 19.81 19.55
CA GLN A 122 -28.29 18.93 20.29
C GLN A 122 -29.68 18.85 19.67
N GLY A 123 -30.20 19.97 19.14
CA GLY A 123 -31.45 20.01 18.39
C GLY A 123 -31.40 19.17 17.12
N LEU A 124 -30.32 19.30 16.33
CA LEU A 124 -30.10 18.49 15.12
C LEU A 124 -30.02 16.99 15.44
N MET A 125 -29.30 16.62 16.49
CA MET A 125 -29.18 15.23 16.91
C MET A 125 -30.51 14.64 17.37
N SER A 126 -31.27 15.36 18.17
CA SER A 126 -32.53 14.88 18.75
C SER A 126 -33.69 14.83 17.74
N GLN A 127 -33.86 15.88 16.93
CA GLN A 127 -35.01 15.99 16.02
C GLN A 127 -34.80 15.24 14.70
N PHE A 128 -33.56 15.19 14.19
CA PHE A 128 -33.25 14.55 12.91
C PHE A 128 -32.53 13.21 13.07
N THR A 129 -32.38 12.72 14.30
CA THR A 129 -31.74 11.43 14.62
C THR A 129 -30.30 11.34 14.08
N LEU A 130 -29.59 12.47 14.07
CA LEU A 130 -28.24 12.60 13.55
C LEU A 130 -27.19 12.30 14.63
N SER A 131 -26.05 11.76 14.23
CA SER A 131 -24.91 11.64 15.14
C SER A 131 -24.28 13.01 15.42
N GLU A 132 -23.47 13.11 16.48
CA GLU A 132 -22.75 14.35 16.79
C GLU A 132 -21.86 14.82 15.62
N VAL A 133 -21.12 13.92 14.97
CA VAL A 133 -20.26 14.25 13.83
C VAL A 133 -21.06 14.82 12.64
N GLN A 134 -22.22 14.24 12.32
CA GLN A 134 -23.12 14.75 11.28
C GLN A 134 -23.68 16.12 11.63
N ALA A 135 -24.15 16.31 12.86
CA ALA A 135 -24.69 17.57 13.32
C ALA A 135 -23.64 18.70 13.28
N THR A 136 -22.40 18.43 13.71
CA THR A 136 -21.28 19.36 13.57
C THR A 136 -21.01 19.69 12.10
N ALA A 137 -20.96 18.69 11.21
CA ALA A 137 -20.74 18.91 9.79
C ALA A 137 -21.83 19.78 9.12
N ILE A 138 -23.09 19.65 9.56
CA ILE A 138 -24.20 20.48 9.09
C ILE A 138 -24.04 21.93 9.56
N LEU A 139 -23.64 22.15 10.83
CA LEU A 139 -23.39 23.49 11.36
C LEU A 139 -22.22 24.20 10.66
N GLU A 140 -21.22 23.43 10.22
CA GLU A 140 -20.05 23.92 9.47
C GLU A 140 -20.32 24.10 7.97
N MET A 141 -21.52 23.77 7.50
CA MET A 141 -21.87 23.88 6.08
C MET A 141 -21.86 25.34 5.61
N ARG A 142 -21.27 25.57 4.43
CA ARG A 142 -21.29 26.88 3.77
C ARG A 142 -22.56 27.04 2.95
N LEU A 143 -23.18 28.22 2.97
CA LEU A 143 -24.43 28.52 2.23
C LEU A 143 -24.37 28.17 0.73
N GLN A 144 -23.20 28.25 0.09
CA GLN A 144 -23.03 27.86 -1.32
C GLN A 144 -23.41 26.40 -1.61
N ARG A 145 -23.31 25.51 -0.61
CA ARG A 145 -23.65 24.08 -0.72
C ARG A 145 -25.16 23.84 -0.89
N LEU A 146 -25.99 24.85 -0.65
CA LEU A 146 -27.44 24.78 -0.83
C LEU A 146 -27.86 24.87 -2.30
N THR A 147 -26.97 25.28 -3.20
CA THR A 147 -27.28 25.34 -4.65
C THR A 147 -27.48 23.95 -5.23
N GLN A 148 -28.42 23.79 -6.17
CA GLN A 148 -28.76 22.49 -6.77
C GLN A 148 -27.54 21.72 -7.28
N LEU A 149 -26.64 22.43 -7.98
CA LEU A 149 -25.40 21.85 -8.52
C LEU A 149 -24.53 21.22 -7.42
N GLU A 150 -24.43 21.85 -6.26
CA GLU A 150 -23.65 21.32 -5.14
C GLU A 150 -24.34 20.14 -4.45
N GLN A 151 -25.68 20.14 -4.40
CA GLN A 151 -26.45 19.01 -3.90
C GLN A 151 -26.31 17.77 -4.80
N ASP A 152 -26.34 17.97 -6.12
CA ASP A 152 -26.18 16.90 -7.11
C ASP A 152 -24.79 16.26 -7.00
N LYS A 153 -23.73 17.09 -6.87
CA LYS A 153 -22.36 16.61 -6.64
C LYS A 153 -22.24 15.83 -5.33
N LEU A 154 -22.87 16.29 -4.27
CA LEU A 154 -22.85 15.62 -2.97
C LEU A 154 -23.52 14.23 -3.05
N THR A 155 -24.65 14.16 -3.76
CA THR A 155 -25.36 12.91 -4.02
C THR A 155 -24.52 11.96 -4.87
N GLN A 156 -23.84 12.46 -5.89
CA GLN A 156 -22.92 11.68 -6.70
C GLN A 156 -21.74 11.15 -5.86
N GLU A 157 -21.08 12.00 -5.07
CA GLU A 157 -19.99 11.63 -4.18
C GLU A 157 -20.43 10.51 -3.23
N TYR A 158 -21.61 10.64 -2.62
CA TYR A 158 -22.17 9.62 -1.74
C TYR A 158 -22.38 8.28 -2.47
N ASN A 159 -22.97 8.30 -3.67
CA ASN A 159 -23.25 7.07 -4.42
C ASN A 159 -21.96 6.34 -4.84
N GLU A 160 -20.96 7.09 -5.29
CA GLU A 160 -19.63 6.55 -5.60
C GLU A 160 -18.98 5.92 -4.36
N LEU A 161 -19.12 6.58 -3.22
CA LEU A 161 -18.57 6.12 -1.95
C LEU A 161 -19.26 4.85 -1.45
N VAL A 162 -20.58 4.75 -1.57
CA VAL A 162 -21.35 3.54 -1.23
C VAL A 162 -20.92 2.36 -2.10
N SER A 163 -20.74 2.58 -3.41
CA SER A 163 -20.22 1.57 -4.33
C SER A 163 -18.82 1.11 -3.92
N ARG A 164 -17.94 2.06 -3.58
CA ARG A 164 -16.59 1.78 -3.08
C ARG A 164 -16.61 0.98 -1.77
N ILE A 165 -17.46 1.34 -0.81
CA ILE A 165 -17.63 0.62 0.46
C ILE A 165 -18.05 -0.83 0.20
N ALA A 166 -19.04 -1.04 -0.68
CA ALA A 166 -19.49 -2.38 -1.05
C ALA A 166 -18.35 -3.22 -1.65
N HIS A 167 -17.56 -2.62 -2.56
CA HIS A 167 -16.40 -3.27 -3.15
C HIS A 167 -15.34 -3.64 -2.09
N LEU A 168 -14.97 -2.69 -1.21
CA LEU A 168 -13.98 -2.89 -0.15
C LEU A 168 -14.42 -3.98 0.84
N ARG A 169 -15.71 -4.01 1.22
CA ARG A 169 -16.27 -5.08 2.05
C ARG A 169 -16.18 -6.45 1.36
N THR A 170 -16.42 -6.49 0.05
CA THR A 170 -16.31 -7.73 -0.72
C THR A 170 -14.85 -8.21 -0.79
N ILE A 171 -13.87 -7.30 -0.93
CA ILE A 171 -12.45 -7.65 -0.86
C ILE A 171 -12.11 -8.29 0.48
N LEU A 172 -12.51 -7.66 1.59
CA LEU A 172 -12.22 -8.19 2.93
C LEU A 172 -12.92 -9.52 3.22
N ALA A 173 -14.05 -9.79 2.57
CA ALA A 173 -14.78 -11.05 2.70
C ALA A 173 -14.21 -12.20 1.84
N SER A 174 -13.31 -11.92 0.89
CA SER A 174 -12.82 -12.91 -0.08
C SER A 174 -11.29 -12.99 -0.12
N ASP A 175 -10.73 -14.07 0.44
CA ASP A 175 -9.29 -14.37 0.37
C ASP A 175 -8.81 -14.47 -1.09
N ALA A 176 -9.66 -14.95 -2.01
CA ALA A 176 -9.33 -15.02 -3.43
C ALA A 176 -9.11 -13.64 -4.06
N MET A 177 -9.94 -12.65 -3.71
CA MET A 177 -9.75 -11.27 -4.20
C MET A 177 -8.51 -10.62 -3.60
N VAL A 178 -8.23 -10.84 -2.30
CA VAL A 178 -6.98 -10.37 -1.69
C VAL A 178 -5.77 -10.95 -2.43
N ARG A 179 -5.77 -12.26 -2.72
CA ARG A 179 -4.68 -12.88 -3.50
C ARG A 179 -4.56 -12.32 -4.91
N GLN A 180 -5.68 -12.02 -5.56
CA GLN A 180 -5.67 -11.40 -6.89
C GLN A 180 -5.05 -10.00 -6.86
N ILE A 181 -5.38 -9.19 -5.85
CA ILE A 181 -4.77 -7.86 -5.65
C ILE A 181 -3.26 -8.00 -5.42
N VAL A 182 -2.84 -8.90 -4.52
CA VAL A 182 -1.41 -9.14 -4.27
C VAL A 182 -0.68 -9.55 -5.55
N LYS A 183 -1.29 -10.45 -6.35
CA LYS A 183 -0.70 -10.85 -7.64
C LYS A 183 -0.55 -9.67 -8.60
N GLN A 184 -1.59 -8.86 -8.74
CA GLN A 184 -1.59 -7.71 -9.64
C GLN A 184 -0.48 -6.72 -9.26
N GLU A 185 -0.37 -6.37 -7.98
CA GLU A 185 0.68 -5.48 -7.48
C GLU A 185 2.10 -6.03 -7.73
N LEU A 186 2.29 -7.34 -7.56
CA LEU A 186 3.59 -7.97 -7.81
C LEU A 186 3.96 -7.96 -9.30
N VAL A 187 2.98 -8.10 -10.20
CA VAL A 187 3.20 -7.99 -11.64
C VAL A 187 3.55 -6.56 -12.03
N GLU A 188 2.84 -5.57 -11.48
CA GLU A 188 3.14 -4.14 -11.72
C GLU A 188 4.56 -3.77 -11.28
N ILE A 189 4.99 -4.24 -10.10
CA ILE A 189 6.37 -4.01 -9.63
C ILE A 189 7.39 -4.66 -10.58
N LYS A 190 7.12 -5.88 -11.06
CA LYS A 190 7.98 -6.57 -12.02
C LYS A 190 8.06 -5.83 -13.37
N GLU A 191 7.00 -5.17 -13.79
CA GLU A 191 7.01 -4.40 -15.04
C GLU A 191 7.78 -3.08 -14.90
N GLN A 192 7.90 -2.55 -13.68
CA GLN A 192 8.59 -1.29 -13.41
C GLN A 192 10.10 -1.41 -13.19
N TYR A 193 10.58 -2.57 -12.72
CA TYR A 193 11.97 -2.81 -12.33
C TYR A 193 12.55 -4.05 -13.00
#